data_AF-A0A1G2VLJ2-F1
#
_entry.id   AF-A0A1G2VLJ2-F1
#
_cell.length_a   1.000
_cell.length_b   1.000
_cell.length_c   1.000
_cell.angle_alpha   90.00
_cell.angle_beta   90.00
_cell.angle_gamma   90.00
#
_symmetry.space_group_name_H-M   'P 1'
#
loop_
_entity.id
_entity.type
_entity.pdbx_description
1 polymer ?
#
loop_
_entity_poly.entity_id
_entity_poly.type
_entity_poly.pdbx_seq_one_letter_code
_entity_poly.pdbx_strand_id
1 'polypeptide(L)'
;MLYWGEGDSKLKNPLRISNTDPRMIRLYSIFLKKVLNIPLEKIKIGLILYPDLSDEQCKRFWKEIVRLPENNFMKTQYIRSRHPTKRLSWGICMVVVNNLEQKVKMLTWIDLFSRKFTIDGKAGVV
;
A
#
# COMPACT_ATOMS: atom_id res chain seq x y z
N MET A 1 12.07 -3.91 -4.74
CA MET A 1 11.54 -2.67 -4.12
C MET A 1 10.02 -2.60 -4.30
N LEU A 2 9.22 -3.26 -3.44
CA LEU A 2 7.75 -3.33 -3.61
C LEU A 2 7.11 -1.94 -3.75
N TYR A 3 7.52 -0.99 -2.90
CA TYR A 3 7.00 0.38 -2.94
C TYR A 3 7.35 1.12 -4.25
N TRP A 4 8.46 0.79 -4.90
CA TRP A 4 8.81 1.43 -6.18
C TRP A 4 7.86 1.00 -7.31
N GLY A 5 7.38 -0.25 -7.29
CA GLY A 5 6.42 -0.74 -8.29
C GLY A 5 4.96 -0.42 -7.97
N GLU A 6 4.56 -0.55 -6.70
CA GLU A 6 3.15 -0.50 -6.28
C GLU A 6 2.79 0.78 -5.49
N GLY A 7 3.79 1.57 -5.12
CA GLY A 7 3.64 2.72 -4.25
C GLY A 7 3.41 4.02 -5.00
N ASP A 8 2.95 5.02 -4.25
CA ASP A 8 2.77 6.35 -4.79
C ASP A 8 4.13 7.07 -4.98
N SER A 9 4.41 7.61 -6.16
CA SER A 9 5.68 8.31 -6.44
C SER A 9 5.67 9.78 -6.02
N LYS A 10 4.51 10.40 -5.79
CA LYS A 10 4.42 11.83 -5.49
C LYS A 10 4.71 12.09 -4.02
N LEU A 11 5.63 13.00 -3.73
CA LEU A 11 6.03 13.36 -2.36
C LEU A 11 4.86 13.84 -1.50
N LYS A 12 3.94 14.61 -2.08
CA LYS A 12 2.75 15.13 -1.39
C LYS A 12 1.72 14.06 -1.00
N ASN A 13 1.81 12.87 -1.58
CA ASN A 13 0.90 11.78 -1.32
C ASN A 13 1.45 10.91 -0.19
N PRO A 14 0.57 10.29 0.63
CA PRO A 14 1.00 9.45 1.73
C PRO A 14 1.86 8.27 1.26
N LEU A 15 2.57 7.68 2.21
CA LEU A 15 3.26 6.42 2.01
C LEU A 15 2.22 5.29 1.90
N ARG A 16 1.76 5.02 0.68
CA ARG A 16 0.72 4.02 0.40
C ARG A 16 1.11 3.04 -0.70
N ILE A 17 0.59 1.81 -0.58
CA ILE A 17 0.44 0.86 -1.69
C ILE A 17 -1.02 0.42 -1.76
N SER A 18 -1.45 -0.01 -2.94
CA SER A 18 -2.79 -0.57 -3.17
C SER A 18 -2.68 -1.83 -4.01
N ASN A 19 -3.18 -2.97 -3.52
CA ASN A 19 -3.06 -4.23 -4.25
C ASN A 19 -4.19 -5.22 -3.87
N THR A 20 -4.39 -6.23 -4.72
CA THR A 20 -5.39 -7.30 -4.53
C THR A 20 -4.75 -8.60 -4.02
N ASP A 21 -3.43 -8.75 -4.16
CA ASP A 21 -2.68 -9.89 -3.65
C ASP A 21 -2.44 -9.75 -2.14
N PRO A 22 -3.02 -10.64 -1.31
CA PRO A 22 -2.85 -10.59 0.14
C PRO A 22 -1.39 -10.77 0.57
N ARG A 23 -0.56 -11.44 -0.22
CA ARG A 23 0.86 -11.65 0.08
C ARG A 23 1.63 -10.33 0.00
N MET A 24 1.36 -9.49 -0.99
CA MET A 24 2.00 -8.17 -1.14
C MET A 24 1.60 -7.22 -0.01
N ILE A 25 0.30 -7.17 0.30
CA ILE A 25 -0.24 -6.36 1.40
C ILE A 25 0.35 -6.79 2.74
N ARG A 26 0.42 -8.09 3.01
CA ARG A 26 1.04 -8.63 4.23
C ARG A 26 2.53 -8.28 4.32
N LEU A 27 3.28 -8.48 3.24
CA LEU A 27 4.71 -8.16 3.18
C LEU A 27 4.96 -6.68 3.48
N TYR A 28 4.17 -5.79 2.88
CA TYR A 28 4.28 -4.36 3.13
C TYR A 28 3.91 -3.96 4.56
N SER A 29 2.82 -4.52 5.11
CA SER A 29 2.43 -4.31 6.51
C SER A 29 3.56 -4.73 7.47
N ILE A 30 4.21 -5.87 7.21
CA ILE A 30 5.37 -6.32 8.00
C ILE A 30 6.55 -5.36 7.85
N PHE A 31 6.85 -4.91 6.64
CA PHE A 31 7.92 -3.95 6.38
C PHE A 31 7.71 -2.63 7.13
N LEU A 32 6.49 -2.06 7.10
CA LEU A 32 6.15 -0.86 7.86
C LEU A 32 6.39 -1.05 9.37
N LYS A 33 5.99 -2.19 9.92
CA LYS A 33 6.10 -2.47 11.37
C LYS A 33 7.53 -2.78 11.80
N LYS A 34 8.27 -3.57 11.03
CA LYS A 34 9.57 -4.12 11.44
C LYS A 34 10.78 -3.34 10.93
N VAL A 35 10.66 -2.67 9.79
CA VAL A 35 11.79 -1.97 9.15
C VAL A 35 11.66 -0.46 9.33
N LEU A 36 10.45 0.08 9.15
CA LEU A 36 10.19 1.51 9.38
C LEU A 36 9.74 1.82 10.82
N ASN A 37 9.51 0.79 11.65
CA ASN A 37 9.06 0.93 13.05
C ASN A 37 7.83 1.86 13.19
N ILE A 38 6.88 1.76 12.26
CA ILE A 38 5.67 2.58 12.28
C ILE A 38 4.72 2.04 13.37
N PRO A 39 4.28 2.88 14.32
CA PRO A 39 3.27 2.51 15.30
C PRO A 39 1.96 2.08 14.63
N LEU A 40 1.29 1.07 15.19
CA LEU A 40 0.12 0.44 14.56
C LEU A 40 -0.99 1.46 14.30
N GLU A 41 -1.24 2.37 15.24
CA GLU A 41 -2.26 3.41 15.17
C GLU A 41 -2.08 4.39 13.99
N LYS A 42 -0.84 4.52 13.49
CA LYS A 42 -0.49 5.36 12.33
C LYS A 42 -0.69 4.64 10.99
N ILE A 43 -0.89 3.33 10.98
CA ILE A 43 -1.16 2.55 9.76
C ILE A 43 -2.66 2.53 9.53
N LYS A 44 -3.13 3.09 8.42
CA LYS A 44 -4.55 3.06 8.04
C LYS A 44 -4.78 2.09 6.90
N ILE A 45 -5.91 1.40 6.93
CA ILE A 45 -6.34 0.46 5.89
C ILE A 45 -7.53 1.04 5.15
N GLY A 46 -7.41 1.19 3.83
CA GLY A 46 -8.51 1.58 2.97
C GLY A 46 -8.95 0.40 2.12
N LEU A 47 -10.26 0.21 1.97
CA LEU A 47 -10.80 -0.77 1.04
C LEU A 47 -11.49 -0.06 -0.12
N ILE A 48 -11.29 -0.59 -1.32
CA ILE A 48 -12.07 -0.26 -2.50
C ILE A 48 -12.83 -1.51 -2.91
N LEU A 49 -14.16 -1.46 -2.78
CA LEU A 49 -15.05 -2.61 -3.01
C LEU A 49 -16.01 -2.35 -4.16
N TYR A 50 -16.54 -3.44 -4.73
CA TYR A 50 -17.71 -3.39 -5.59
C TYR A 50 -18.99 -3.42 -4.72
N PRO A 51 -20.11 -2.82 -5.16
CA PRO A 51 -21.33 -2.70 -4.36
C PRO A 51 -21.95 -4.03 -3.90
N ASP A 52 -21.63 -5.13 -4.60
CA ASP A 52 -22.08 -6.49 -4.30
C ASP A 52 -21.23 -7.22 -3.26
N LEU A 53 -20.07 -6.65 -2.87
CA LEU A 53 -19.22 -7.23 -1.83
C LEU A 53 -19.68 -6.76 -0.45
N SER A 54 -19.69 -7.70 0.51
CA SER A 54 -19.92 -7.37 1.92
C SER A 54 -18.69 -6.68 2.50
N ASP A 55 -18.86 -5.41 2.88
CA ASP A 55 -17.82 -4.62 3.56
C ASP A 55 -17.26 -5.33 4.79
N GLU A 56 -18.15 -5.93 5.60
CA GLU A 56 -17.78 -6.65 6.81
C GLU A 56 -16.95 -7.90 6.52
N GLN A 57 -17.32 -8.70 5.52
CA GLN A 57 -16.55 -9.88 5.13
C GLN A 57 -15.18 -9.49 4.57
N CYS A 58 -15.11 -8.46 3.71
CA CYS A 58 -13.83 -7.98 3.17
C CYS A 58 -12.94 -7.41 4.27
N LYS A 59 -13.48 -6.62 5.21
CA LYS A 59 -12.71 -6.12 6.37
C LYS A 59 -12.18 -7.25 7.23
N ARG A 60 -12.99 -8.27 7.54
CA ARG A 60 -12.53 -9.47 8.27
C ARG A 60 -11.39 -10.18 7.55
N PHE A 61 -11.52 -10.42 6.25
CA PHE A 61 -10.45 -11.02 5.45
C PHE A 61 -9.15 -10.20 5.54
N TRP A 62 -9.21 -8.90 5.25
CA TRP A 62 -8.02 -8.06 5.24
C TRP A 62 -7.42 -7.87 6.64
N LYS A 63 -8.24 -7.85 7.69
CA LYS A 63 -7.82 -7.78 9.10
C LYS A 63 -6.88 -8.94 9.45
N GLU A 64 -7.21 -10.16 9.03
CA GLU A 64 -6.36 -11.34 9.23
C GLU A 64 -5.03 -11.24 8.47
N ILE A 65 -5.05 -10.66 7.27
CA ILE A 65 -3.85 -10.46 6.44
C ILE A 65 -2.91 -9.41 7.05
N VAL A 66 -3.42 -8.23 7.43
CA VAL A 66 -2.59 -7.13 7.93
C VAL A 66 -2.27 -7.24 9.43
N ARG A 67 -3.08 -8.00 10.17
CA ARG A 67 -3.05 -8.12 11.64
C ARG A 67 -3.07 -6.75 12.32
N LEU A 68 -4.11 -5.97 12.01
CA LEU A 68 -4.37 -4.66 12.60
C LEU A 68 -5.78 -4.60 13.19
N PRO A 69 -6.00 -3.82 14.26
CA PRO A 69 -7.34 -3.60 14.80
C PRO A 69 -8.32 -2.95 13.81
N GLU A 70 -9.62 -3.05 14.10
CA GLU A 70 -10.67 -2.49 13.24
C GLU A 70 -10.64 -0.97 13.14
N ASN A 71 -10.19 -0.28 14.19
CA ASN A 71 -10.05 1.18 14.19
C ASN A 71 -8.95 1.70 13.22
N ASN A 72 -8.17 0.81 12.61
CA ASN A 72 -7.26 1.14 11.52
C ASN A 72 -7.97 1.24 10.17
N PHE A 73 -9.16 0.65 10.02
CA PHE A 73 -9.90 0.65 8.77
C PHE A 73 -10.64 1.98 8.58
N MET A 74 -10.37 2.63 7.45
CA MET A 74 -11.03 3.84 7.02
C MET A 74 -12.40 3.52 6.40
N LYS A 75 -13.17 4.57 6.10
CA LYS A 75 -14.40 4.44 5.31
C LYS A 75 -14.10 3.78 3.96
N THR A 76 -14.83 2.70 3.68
CA THR A 76 -14.73 1.96 2.42
C THR A 76 -15.22 2.79 1.25
N GLN A 77 -14.51 2.69 0.13
CA GLN A 77 -14.86 3.34 -1.13
C GLN A 77 -15.50 2.31 -2.05
N TYR A 78 -16.56 2.71 -2.76
CA TYR A 78 -17.25 1.83 -3.69
C TYR A 78 -17.00 2.26 -5.13
N ILE A 79 -16.67 1.30 -5.99
CA ILE A 79 -16.47 1.52 -7.43
C ILE A 79 -17.42 0.67 -8.25
N ARG A 80 -17.90 1.19 -9.38
CA ARG A 80 -18.69 0.40 -10.34
C ARG A 80 -17.74 -0.19 -11.38
N SER A 81 -17.72 -1.52 -11.52
CA SER A 81 -16.98 -2.17 -12.59
C SER A 81 -17.62 -1.86 -13.95
N ARG A 82 -16.80 -1.63 -14.98
CA ARG A 82 -17.26 -1.60 -16.39
C ARG A 82 -17.27 -3.00 -17.03
N HIS A 83 -16.66 -4.00 -16.39
CA HIS A 83 -16.56 -5.36 -16.90
C HIS A 83 -17.25 -6.36 -15.96
N PRO A 84 -18.24 -7.13 -16.44
CA PRO A 84 -19.07 -7.98 -15.59
C PRO A 84 -18.37 -9.23 -15.05
N THR A 85 -17.28 -9.71 -15.67
CA THR A 85 -16.86 -11.11 -15.56
C THR A 85 -15.62 -11.40 -14.70
N LYS A 86 -14.95 -10.39 -14.12
CA LYS A 86 -13.82 -10.61 -13.20
C LYS A 86 -13.90 -9.67 -12.00
N ARG A 87 -14.74 -10.00 -11.03
CA ARG A 87 -14.81 -9.26 -9.75
C ARG A 87 -13.77 -9.80 -8.78
N LEU A 88 -13.07 -8.89 -8.11
CA LEU A 88 -12.08 -9.21 -7.09
C LEU A 88 -12.80 -9.65 -5.82
N SER A 89 -12.64 -10.91 -5.42
CA SER A 89 -13.41 -11.53 -4.31
C SER A 89 -13.34 -10.77 -2.99
N TRP A 90 -12.25 -10.06 -2.75
CA TRP A 90 -12.01 -9.29 -1.51
C TRP A 90 -11.79 -7.79 -1.77
N GLY A 91 -12.07 -7.33 -2.99
CA GLY A 91 -11.77 -5.97 -3.44
C GLY A 91 -10.27 -5.64 -3.43
N ILE A 92 -9.95 -4.36 -3.36
CA ILE A 92 -8.58 -3.83 -3.34
C ILE A 92 -8.29 -3.33 -1.93
N CYS A 93 -7.15 -3.73 -1.37
CA CYS A 93 -6.67 -3.23 -0.09
C CYS A 93 -5.59 -2.17 -0.30
N MET A 94 -5.71 -1.07 0.45
CA MET A 94 -4.75 0.00 0.52
C MET A 94 -4.15 0.04 1.93
N VAL A 95 -2.83 0.07 2.04
CA VAL A 95 -2.14 0.28 3.31
C VAL A 95 -1.51 1.66 3.25
N VAL A 96 -1.89 2.55 4.18
CA VAL A 96 -1.60 3.99 4.12
C VAL A 96 -0.92 4.44 5.40
N VAL A 97 0.19 5.15 5.28
CA VAL A 97 0.84 5.88 6.38
C VAL A 97 1.00 7.33 5.97
N ASN A 98 0.39 8.24 6.72
CA ASN A 98 0.55 9.68 6.51
C ASN A 98 1.72 10.20 7.35
N ASN A 99 2.93 10.08 6.82
CA ASN A 99 4.15 10.57 7.45
C ASN A 99 5.14 11.01 6.36
N LEU A 100 5.40 12.32 6.29
CA LEU A 100 6.27 12.91 5.27
C LEU A 100 7.72 12.44 5.39
N GLU A 101 8.25 12.31 6.60
CA GLU A 101 9.62 11.86 6.84
C GLU A 101 9.84 10.46 6.27
N GLN A 102 8.90 9.54 6.52
CA GLN A 102 8.94 8.16 6.02
C GLN A 102 8.78 8.11 4.50
N LYS A 103 7.99 9.02 3.93
CA LYS A 103 7.85 9.18 2.49
C LYS A 103 9.15 9.64 1.83
N VAL A 104 9.78 10.69 2.37
CA VAL A 104 11.08 11.19 1.90
C VAL A 104 12.11 10.06 1.96
N LYS A 105 12.24 9.41 3.12
CA LYS A 105 13.17 8.29 3.34
C LYS A 105 12.98 7.18 2.30
N MET A 106 11.74 6.77 2.04
CA MET A 106 11.44 5.73 1.06
C MET A 106 11.87 6.14 -0.36
N LEU A 107 11.56 7.37 -0.78
CA LEU A 107 11.94 7.87 -2.10
C LEU A 107 13.47 8.01 -2.24
N THR A 108 14.15 8.45 -1.17
CA THR A 108 15.62 8.50 -1.13
C THR A 108 16.22 7.10 -1.24
N TRP A 109 15.67 6.09 -0.56
CA TRP A 109 16.13 4.71 -0.70
C TRP A 109 15.96 4.16 -2.12
N ILE A 110 14.87 4.53 -2.80
CA ILE A 110 14.65 4.18 -4.21
C ILE A 110 15.70 4.84 -5.10
N ASP A 111 15.94 6.13 -4.93
CA ASP A 111 16.93 6.88 -5.70
C ASP A 111 18.35 6.31 -5.49
N LEU A 112 18.77 6.10 -4.24
CA LEU A 112 20.06 5.50 -3.92
C LEU A 112 20.22 4.08 -4.48
N PHE A 113 19.17 3.26 -4.38
CA PHE A 113 19.15 1.92 -4.97
C PHE A 113 19.28 2.01 -6.50
N SER A 114 18.49 2.87 -7.15
CA SER A 114 18.55 3.08 -8.60
C SER A 114 19.94 3.50 -9.03
N ARG A 115 20.52 4.53 -8.40
CA ARG A 115 21.87 5.03 -8.74
C ARG A 115 22.93 3.95 -8.60
N LYS A 116 22.89 3.14 -7.54
CA LYS A 116 23.85 2.07 -7.29
C LYS A 116 23.88 1.03 -8.43
N PHE A 117 22.76 0.78 -9.09
CA PHE A 117 22.63 -0.29 -10.09
C PHE A 117 22.40 0.22 -11.53
N THR A 118 22.18 1.52 -11.71
CA THR A 118 22.06 2.15 -13.04
C THR A 118 23.27 3.01 -13.39
N ILE A 119 24.09 3.42 -12.41
CA ILE A 119 25.29 4.22 -12.64
C ILE A 119 26.53 3.35 -12.45
N ASP A 120 26.88 2.62 -13.50
CA ASP A 120 28.28 2.45 -13.89
C ASP A 120 28.58 3.53 -14.95
N GLY A 121 29.20 4.64 -14.55
CA GLY A 121 29.91 5.57 -15.44
C GLY A 121 29.12 6.59 -16.29
N LYS A 122 27.90 6.35 -16.79
CA LYS A 122 27.19 7.34 -17.63
C LYS A 122 25.66 7.13 -17.64
N ALA A 123 24.95 7.89 -16.83
CA ALA A 123 23.66 8.47 -17.19
C ALA A 123 23.12 9.23 -15.98
N GLY A 124 23.35 10.54 -15.97
CA GLY A 124 22.54 11.43 -15.16
C GLY A 124 21.10 11.38 -15.66
N VAL A 125 20.14 11.40 -14.74
CA VAL A 125 18.76 11.69 -15.07
C VAL A 125 18.37 12.94 -14.29
N VAL A 126 18.02 13.95 -15.09
CA VAL A 126 17.43 15.25 -14.78
C VAL A 126 16.11 15.09 -14.04
#